data_AF-A0A2E8UNN1-F1
#
_entry.id   AF-A0A2E8UNN1-F1
#
_cell.length_a   1.000
_cell.length_b   1.000
_cell.length_c   1.000
_cell.angle_alpha   90.00
_cell.angle_beta   90.00
_cell.angle_gamma   90.00
#
_symmetry.space_group_name_H-M   'P 1'
#
loop_
_entity.id
_entity.type
_entity.pdbx_description
1 polymer ?
#
loop_
_entity_poly.entity_id
_entity_poly.type
_entity_poly.pdbx_seq_one_letter_code
_entity_poly.pdbx_strand_id
1 'polypeptide(L)'
;STKQKPAEAKLAEMAKAAAAAPVAKSAADKALAGVNAEVKAALMAFLAAEMAAQAAETAAAKDAKLKADAEAKRKAADTVKATLDALSTGKQKTARAAVAKADAVAAAAPVNKANAEKALTAVKAEVAKADAAYKAAIKAVTDTQALITATTANLTKATADQKLKAQAATTQRAAANASKSALENVIAQKQKPAQAAQAAAAATTTELAAAATAGAAVMAQVNAEITEAAKAVAAADAAAKTAETAATTATANVTKMTTAATTAATLIETRKKEMATAQAAMAKKAVELQTPAEANVSTMKTAVTTATSAHANVEKDHTARMQQLTATIAEQGKLAETKTAEATKLANELAKEEARIDELKSTYEKLKTAANGEPTKTALAK
;
A
#
# COMPACT_ATOMS: atom_id res chain seq x y z
N SER A 1 -0.26 -10.39 -3.29
CA SER A 1 -1.65 -10.52 -2.79
C SER A 1 -2.53 -9.47 -3.45
N THR A 2 -3.86 -9.66 -3.53
CA THR A 2 -4.83 -8.69 -4.08
C THR A 2 -4.76 -7.30 -3.42
N LYS A 3 -4.14 -7.20 -2.24
CA LYS A 3 -3.98 -5.97 -1.45
C LYS A 3 -2.69 -5.17 -1.74
N GLN A 4 -1.75 -5.69 -2.56
CA GLN A 4 -0.56 -4.93 -3.01
C GLN A 4 -0.81 -4.09 -4.27
N LYS A 5 -1.74 -4.52 -5.13
CA LYS A 5 -2.09 -3.82 -6.38
C LYS A 5 -2.48 -2.34 -6.18
N PRO A 6 -3.26 -1.96 -5.15
CA PRO A 6 -3.62 -0.55 -4.94
C PRO A 6 -2.42 0.34 -4.58
N ALA A 7 -1.47 -0.16 -3.78
CA ALA A 7 -0.29 0.60 -3.39
C ALA A 7 0.73 0.72 -4.55
N GLU A 8 0.85 -0.31 -5.38
CA GLU A 8 1.67 -0.30 -6.59
C GLU A 8 1.10 0.63 -7.67
N ALA A 9 -0.21 0.62 -7.87
CA ALA A 9 -0.90 1.56 -8.76
C ALA A 9 -0.69 3.03 -8.31
N LYS A 10 -0.75 3.28 -7.00
CA LYS A 10 -0.52 4.62 -6.43
C LYS A 10 0.92 5.09 -6.55
N LEU A 11 1.90 4.20 -6.39
CA LEU A 11 3.29 4.54 -6.66
C LEU A 11 3.51 4.92 -8.13
N ALA A 12 2.82 4.23 -9.05
CA ALA A 12 2.87 4.57 -10.47
C ALA A 12 2.24 5.95 -10.77
N GLU A 13 1.15 6.32 -10.09
CA GLU A 13 0.58 7.67 -10.19
C GLU A 13 1.53 8.74 -9.62
N MET A 14 2.17 8.49 -8.48
CA MET A 14 3.16 9.41 -7.92
C MET A 14 4.40 9.56 -8.80
N ALA A 15 4.84 8.49 -9.45
CA ALA A 15 5.92 8.54 -10.43
C ALA A 15 5.55 9.41 -11.64
N LYS A 16 4.31 9.30 -12.14
CA LYS A 16 3.80 10.19 -13.20
C LYS A 16 3.74 11.65 -12.77
N ALA A 17 3.24 11.91 -11.56
CA ALA A 17 3.17 13.28 -11.01
C ALA A 17 4.57 13.88 -10.81
N ALA A 18 5.53 13.10 -10.32
CA ALA A 18 6.92 13.51 -10.18
C ALA A 18 7.59 13.81 -11.52
N ALA A 19 7.27 13.04 -12.58
CA ALA A 19 7.75 13.31 -13.92
C ALA A 19 7.11 14.58 -14.55
N ALA A 20 5.84 14.85 -14.25
CA ALA A 20 5.12 16.01 -14.79
C ALA A 20 5.48 17.34 -14.09
N ALA A 21 5.86 17.31 -12.82
CA ALA A 21 6.19 18.50 -12.03
C ALA A 21 7.27 19.43 -12.64
N PRO A 22 8.45 18.93 -13.09
CA PRO A 22 9.45 19.79 -13.72
C PRO A 22 8.98 20.39 -15.05
N VAL A 23 8.10 19.70 -15.79
CA VAL A 23 7.50 20.20 -17.04
C VAL A 23 6.55 21.37 -16.75
N ALA A 24 5.70 21.22 -15.73
CA ALA A 24 4.78 22.28 -15.30
C ALA A 24 5.54 23.51 -14.79
N LYS A 25 6.65 23.33 -14.06
CA LYS A 25 7.54 24.42 -13.65
C LYS A 25 8.13 25.15 -14.86
N SER A 26 8.70 24.41 -15.80
CA SER A 26 9.28 24.99 -17.03
C SER A 26 8.26 25.82 -17.81
N ALA A 27 7.00 25.34 -17.90
CA ALA A 27 5.92 26.08 -18.53
C ALA A 27 5.57 27.37 -17.78
N ALA A 28 5.49 27.34 -16.45
CA ALA A 28 5.23 28.52 -15.62
C ALA A 28 6.36 29.55 -15.71
N ASP A 29 7.62 29.11 -15.71
CA ASP A 29 8.80 29.97 -15.89
C ASP A 29 8.76 30.66 -17.26
N LYS A 30 8.42 29.92 -18.32
CA LYS A 30 8.27 30.47 -19.67
C LYS A 30 7.14 31.50 -19.75
N ALA A 31 6.01 31.24 -19.08
CA ALA A 31 4.89 32.18 -19.01
C ALA A 31 5.29 33.46 -18.26
N LEU A 32 5.99 33.35 -17.13
CA LEU A 32 6.50 34.52 -16.40
C LEU A 32 7.52 35.31 -17.22
N ALA A 33 8.39 34.63 -17.96
CA ALA A 33 9.34 35.28 -18.87
C ALA A 33 8.63 36.11 -19.95
N GLY A 34 7.58 35.54 -20.56
CA GLY A 34 6.74 36.26 -21.55
C GLY A 34 6.04 37.48 -20.94
N VAL A 35 5.43 37.33 -19.76
CA VAL A 35 4.78 38.45 -19.06
C VAL A 35 5.78 39.52 -18.63
N ASN A 36 6.99 39.14 -18.19
CA ASN A 36 8.04 40.09 -17.85
C ASN A 36 8.52 40.87 -19.09
N ALA A 37 8.53 40.25 -20.27
CA ALA A 37 8.82 40.95 -21.53
C ALA A 37 7.74 42.00 -21.87
N GLU A 38 6.46 41.67 -21.69
CA GLU A 38 5.35 42.63 -21.85
C GLU A 38 5.46 43.81 -20.87
N VAL A 39 5.71 43.54 -19.59
CA VAL A 39 5.89 44.57 -18.56
C VAL A 39 7.09 45.46 -18.90
N LYS A 40 8.20 44.88 -19.37
CA LYS A 40 9.38 45.63 -19.80
C LYS A 40 9.07 46.54 -20.99
N ALA A 41 8.33 46.05 -21.98
CA ALA A 41 7.90 46.85 -23.13
C ALA A 41 6.99 48.01 -22.71
N ALA A 42 6.01 47.75 -21.83
CA ALA A 42 5.12 48.78 -21.29
C ALA A 42 5.86 49.81 -20.44
N LEU A 43 6.88 49.39 -19.68
CA LEU A 43 7.73 50.30 -18.92
C LEU A 43 8.52 51.22 -19.84
N MET A 44 9.12 50.69 -20.91
CA MET A 44 9.85 51.51 -21.89
C MET A 44 8.92 52.50 -22.60
N ALA A 45 7.69 52.09 -22.93
CA ALA A 45 6.68 52.98 -23.51
C ALA A 45 6.27 54.10 -22.53
N PHE A 46 6.08 53.77 -21.24
CA PHE A 46 5.78 54.75 -20.20
C PHE A 46 6.91 55.78 -20.06
N LEU A 47 8.17 55.32 -19.96
CA LEU A 47 9.32 56.22 -19.86
C LEU A 47 9.42 57.17 -21.05
N ALA A 48 9.18 56.68 -22.28
CA ALA A 48 9.17 57.53 -23.47
C ALA A 48 8.03 58.56 -23.45
N ALA A 49 6.82 58.15 -23.04
CA ALA A 49 5.66 59.05 -22.94
C ALA A 49 5.85 60.11 -21.84
N GLU A 50 6.40 59.71 -20.69
CA GLU A 50 6.69 60.60 -19.55
C GLU A 50 7.74 61.65 -19.93
N MET A 51 8.83 61.24 -20.61
CA MET A 51 9.83 62.18 -21.14
C MET A 51 9.22 63.19 -22.12
N ALA A 52 8.35 62.73 -23.03
CA ALA A 52 7.68 63.62 -23.98
C ALA A 52 6.71 64.60 -23.30
N ALA A 53 5.96 64.14 -22.28
CA ALA A 53 5.08 65.00 -21.49
C ALA A 53 5.86 66.07 -20.73
N GLN A 54 6.94 65.69 -20.04
CA GLN A 54 7.80 66.63 -19.30
C GLN A 54 8.45 67.67 -20.22
N ALA A 55 8.90 67.25 -21.41
CA ALA A 55 9.44 68.17 -22.42
C ALA A 55 8.38 69.17 -22.92
N ALA A 56 7.16 68.69 -23.22
CA ALA A 56 6.07 69.54 -23.68
C ALA A 56 5.59 70.53 -22.60
N GLU A 57 5.54 70.12 -21.34
CA GLU A 57 5.20 70.99 -20.21
C GLU A 57 6.24 72.08 -19.98
N THR A 58 7.52 71.73 -20.11
CA THR A 58 8.62 72.69 -20.04
C THR A 58 8.51 73.74 -21.15
N ALA A 59 8.09 73.33 -22.36
CA ALA A 59 7.84 74.26 -23.46
C ALA A 59 6.59 75.12 -23.25
N ALA A 60 5.50 74.54 -22.73
CA ALA A 60 4.26 75.25 -22.41
C ALA A 60 4.41 76.29 -21.28
N ALA A 61 5.40 76.12 -20.40
CA ALA A 61 5.77 77.14 -19.42
C ALA A 61 6.39 78.40 -20.06
N LYS A 62 6.93 78.29 -21.28
CA LYS A 62 7.55 79.39 -22.04
C LYS A 62 6.62 79.98 -23.10
N ASP A 63 5.70 79.18 -23.65
CA ASP A 63 4.69 79.62 -24.62
C ASP A 63 3.31 79.06 -24.27
N ALA A 64 2.38 79.97 -23.93
CA ALA A 64 1.01 79.62 -23.55
C ALA A 64 0.23 78.90 -24.68
N LYS A 65 0.64 79.05 -25.95
CA LYS A 65 0.01 78.35 -27.08
C LYS A 65 0.28 76.84 -27.09
N LEU A 66 1.29 76.36 -26.36
CA LEU A 66 1.67 74.93 -26.30
C LEU A 66 1.00 74.15 -25.17
N LYS A 67 0.15 74.79 -24.35
CA LYS A 67 -0.54 74.14 -23.22
C LYS A 67 -1.38 72.93 -23.64
N ALA A 68 -2.07 73.02 -24.77
CA ALA A 68 -2.93 71.93 -25.25
C ALA A 68 -2.11 70.68 -25.65
N ASP A 69 -0.92 70.86 -26.23
CA ASP A 69 -0.02 69.74 -26.56
C ASP A 69 0.55 69.10 -25.29
N ALA A 70 0.98 69.91 -24.32
CA ALA A 70 1.44 69.42 -23.03
C ALA A 70 0.36 68.59 -22.30
N GLU A 71 -0.88 69.08 -22.28
CA GLU A 71 -2.01 68.36 -21.68
C GLU A 71 -2.34 67.05 -22.41
N ALA A 72 -2.27 67.05 -23.75
CA ALA A 72 -2.45 65.83 -24.55
C ALA A 72 -1.35 64.80 -24.29
N LYS A 73 -0.08 65.23 -24.19
CA LYS A 73 1.06 64.35 -23.90
C LYS A 73 1.02 63.81 -22.47
N ARG A 74 0.62 64.62 -21.49
CA ARG A 74 0.39 64.17 -20.11
C ARG A 74 -0.69 63.09 -20.05
N LYS A 75 -1.84 63.31 -20.69
CA LYS A 75 -2.92 62.32 -20.78
C LYS A 75 -2.48 61.01 -21.46
N ALA A 76 -1.61 61.10 -22.46
CA ALA A 76 -1.00 59.93 -23.09
C ALA A 76 -0.09 59.17 -22.11
N ALA A 77 0.77 59.87 -21.36
CA ALA A 77 1.63 59.27 -20.34
C ALA A 77 0.80 58.58 -19.25
N ASP A 78 -0.27 59.21 -18.75
CA ASP A 78 -1.17 58.64 -17.75
C ASP A 78 -1.87 57.36 -18.27
N THR A 79 -2.26 57.33 -19.55
CA THR A 79 -2.87 56.15 -20.19
C THR A 79 -1.89 54.99 -20.28
N VAL A 80 -0.64 55.27 -20.67
CA VAL A 80 0.42 54.25 -20.74
C VAL A 80 0.79 53.76 -19.34
N LYS A 81 0.82 54.65 -18.35
CA LYS A 81 1.03 54.30 -16.94
C LYS A 81 -0.06 53.36 -16.43
N ALA A 82 -1.34 53.66 -16.69
CA ALA A 82 -2.44 52.78 -16.33
C ALA A 82 -2.31 51.39 -16.96
N THR A 83 -1.80 51.31 -18.20
CA THR A 83 -1.51 50.03 -18.87
C THR A 83 -0.38 49.26 -18.19
N LEU A 84 0.72 49.93 -17.85
CA LEU A 84 1.83 49.33 -17.10
C LEU A 84 1.39 48.81 -15.73
N ASP A 85 0.59 49.60 -15.00
CA ASP A 85 0.05 49.25 -13.68
C ASP A 85 -0.88 48.03 -13.80
N ALA A 86 -1.74 47.96 -14.82
CA ALA A 86 -2.62 46.82 -15.08
C ALA A 86 -1.85 45.54 -15.44
N LEU A 87 -0.79 45.63 -16.24
CA LEU A 87 0.07 44.49 -16.57
C LEU A 87 0.83 43.97 -15.34
N SER A 88 1.35 44.87 -14.51
CA SER A 88 2.12 44.53 -13.32
C SER A 88 1.24 43.92 -12.22
N THR A 89 0.12 44.57 -11.90
CA THR A 89 -0.79 44.12 -10.82
C THR A 89 -1.66 42.93 -11.23
N GLY A 90 -1.96 42.80 -12.52
CA GLY A 90 -2.74 41.70 -13.07
C GLY A 90 -1.86 40.53 -13.53
N LYS A 91 -1.26 40.66 -14.72
CA LYS A 91 -0.57 39.53 -15.38
C LYS A 91 0.68 39.10 -14.62
N GLN A 92 1.55 40.02 -14.25
CA GLN A 92 2.84 39.68 -13.64
C GLN A 92 2.67 39.06 -12.26
N LYS A 93 1.75 39.60 -11.44
CA LYS A 93 1.40 39.04 -10.14
C LYS A 93 0.87 37.60 -10.27
N THR A 94 -0.04 37.34 -11.20
CA THR A 94 -0.58 35.99 -11.43
C THR A 94 0.47 35.01 -11.93
N ALA A 95 1.34 35.44 -12.85
CA ALA A 95 2.42 34.59 -13.36
C ALA A 95 3.43 34.22 -12.26
N ARG A 96 3.79 35.17 -11.38
CA ARG A 96 4.64 34.89 -10.20
C ARG A 96 3.99 33.91 -9.23
N ALA A 97 2.68 34.03 -8.99
CA ALA A 97 1.95 33.09 -8.14
C ALA A 97 1.90 31.68 -8.75
N ALA A 98 1.77 31.57 -10.07
CA ALA A 98 1.81 30.29 -10.78
C ALA A 98 3.19 29.62 -10.68
N VAL A 99 4.28 30.39 -10.84
CA VAL A 99 5.66 29.90 -10.64
C VAL A 99 5.86 29.41 -9.21
N ALA A 100 5.49 30.22 -8.21
CA ALA A 100 5.61 29.83 -6.80
C ALA A 100 4.85 28.52 -6.48
N LYS A 101 3.66 28.33 -7.06
CA LYS A 101 2.89 27.09 -6.92
C LYS A 101 3.59 25.91 -7.61
N ALA A 102 4.12 26.11 -8.81
CA ALA A 102 4.82 25.07 -9.55
C ALA A 102 6.13 24.65 -8.85
N ASP A 103 6.84 25.60 -8.26
CA ASP A 103 8.03 25.36 -7.43
C ASP A 103 7.72 24.49 -6.21
N ALA A 104 6.66 24.84 -5.47
CA ALA A 104 6.23 24.06 -4.32
C ALA A 104 5.88 22.62 -4.72
N VAL A 105 5.21 22.42 -5.86
CA VAL A 105 4.87 21.09 -6.39
C VAL A 105 6.14 20.33 -6.82
N ALA A 106 7.06 20.98 -7.53
CA ALA A 106 8.31 20.39 -7.97
C ALA A 106 9.21 19.96 -6.81
N ALA A 107 9.23 20.73 -5.72
CA ALA A 107 9.95 20.37 -4.49
C ALA A 107 9.30 19.20 -3.74
N ALA A 108 7.96 19.19 -3.64
CA ALA A 108 7.23 18.18 -2.88
C ALA A 108 7.16 16.82 -3.59
N ALA A 109 7.08 16.79 -4.91
CA ALA A 109 6.87 15.57 -5.68
C ALA A 109 7.92 14.46 -5.46
N PRO A 110 9.24 14.72 -5.49
CA PRO A 110 10.26 13.68 -5.24
C PRO A 110 10.22 13.17 -3.79
N VAL A 111 9.98 14.04 -2.82
CA VAL A 111 9.87 13.67 -1.39
C VAL A 111 8.67 12.76 -1.17
N ASN A 112 7.52 13.09 -1.75
CA ASN A 112 6.31 12.28 -1.65
C ASN A 112 6.48 10.91 -2.30
N LYS A 113 7.15 10.85 -3.47
CA LYS A 113 7.51 9.58 -4.12
C LYS A 113 8.39 8.72 -3.21
N ALA A 114 9.46 9.29 -2.66
CA ALA A 114 10.37 8.55 -1.77
C ALA A 114 9.66 8.04 -0.50
N ASN A 115 8.78 8.84 0.10
CA ASN A 115 7.99 8.43 1.26
C ASN A 115 7.04 7.27 0.92
N ALA A 116 6.41 7.30 -0.26
CA ALA A 116 5.55 6.21 -0.73
C ALA A 116 6.34 4.93 -1.02
N GLU A 117 7.53 5.02 -1.60
CA GLU A 117 8.43 3.88 -1.82
C GLU A 117 8.86 3.23 -0.50
N LYS A 118 9.21 4.05 0.50
CA LYS A 118 9.55 3.58 1.84
C LYS A 118 8.37 2.88 2.52
N ALA A 119 7.17 3.47 2.43
CA ALA A 119 5.96 2.88 2.98
C ALA A 119 5.62 1.54 2.29
N LEU A 120 5.70 1.47 0.96
CA LEU A 120 5.45 0.23 0.21
C LEU A 120 6.46 -0.86 0.58
N THR A 121 7.72 -0.51 0.77
CA THR A 121 8.77 -1.45 1.20
C THR A 121 8.48 -2.01 2.59
N ALA A 122 8.09 -1.16 3.54
CA ALA A 122 7.69 -1.60 4.88
C ALA A 122 6.46 -2.54 4.85
N VAL A 123 5.46 -2.21 4.02
CA VAL A 123 4.28 -3.08 3.81
C VAL A 123 4.70 -4.43 3.23
N LYS A 124 5.58 -4.46 2.22
CA LYS A 124 6.08 -5.71 1.62
C LYS A 124 6.80 -6.58 2.65
N ALA A 125 7.62 -5.99 3.51
CA ALA A 125 8.32 -6.71 4.58
C ALA A 125 7.35 -7.30 5.62
N GLU A 126 6.37 -6.54 6.08
CA GLU A 126 5.39 -7.01 7.07
C GLU A 126 4.47 -8.10 6.50
N VAL A 127 4.07 -7.98 5.22
CA VAL A 127 3.31 -9.04 4.53
C VAL A 127 4.14 -10.32 4.43
N ALA A 128 5.44 -10.24 4.12
CA ALA A 128 6.31 -11.40 4.05
C ALA A 128 6.47 -12.10 5.41
N LYS A 129 6.62 -11.33 6.51
CA LYS A 129 6.64 -11.89 7.87
C LYS A 129 5.34 -12.61 8.21
N ALA A 130 4.20 -12.03 7.86
CA ALA A 130 2.90 -12.60 8.15
C ALA A 130 2.61 -13.87 7.32
N ASP A 131 3.05 -13.91 6.05
CA ASP A 131 3.00 -15.11 5.22
C ASP A 131 3.88 -16.24 5.78
N ALA A 132 5.09 -15.92 6.24
CA ALA A 132 5.98 -16.90 6.88
C ALA A 132 5.37 -17.49 8.16
N ALA A 133 4.78 -16.65 9.01
CA ALA A 133 4.10 -17.10 10.24
C ALA A 133 2.90 -18.01 9.92
N TYR A 134 2.12 -17.68 8.89
CA TYR A 134 1.00 -18.50 8.45
C TYR A 134 1.43 -19.86 7.91
N LYS A 135 2.48 -19.91 7.07
CA LYS A 135 3.06 -21.16 6.58
C LYS A 135 3.58 -22.03 7.73
N ALA A 136 4.23 -21.43 8.73
CA ALA A 136 4.67 -22.14 9.92
C ALA A 136 3.50 -22.73 10.72
N ALA A 137 2.40 -21.98 10.88
CA ALA A 137 1.19 -22.45 11.55
C ALA A 137 0.53 -23.62 10.80
N ILE A 138 0.44 -23.55 9.46
CA ILE A 138 -0.06 -24.68 8.64
C ILE A 138 0.80 -25.92 8.88
N LYS A 139 2.13 -25.79 8.82
CA LYS A 139 3.04 -26.92 9.04
C LYS A 139 2.83 -27.53 10.43
N ALA A 140 2.72 -26.71 11.48
CA ALA A 140 2.47 -27.19 12.84
C ALA A 140 1.15 -27.96 12.96
N VAL A 141 0.08 -27.53 12.28
CA VAL A 141 -1.19 -28.26 12.20
C VAL A 141 -1.00 -29.60 11.48
N THR A 142 -0.30 -29.63 10.35
CA THR A 142 -0.03 -30.87 9.60
C THR A 142 0.79 -31.88 10.42
N ASP A 143 1.88 -31.42 11.06
CA ASP A 143 2.73 -32.26 11.91
C ASP A 143 1.92 -32.82 13.11
N THR A 144 1.06 -31.99 13.72
CA THR A 144 0.19 -32.43 14.83
C THR A 144 -0.86 -33.43 14.37
N GLN A 145 -1.41 -33.26 13.16
CA GLN A 145 -2.37 -34.21 12.59
C GLN A 145 -1.73 -35.59 12.33
N ALA A 146 -0.48 -35.62 11.85
CA ALA A 146 0.27 -36.85 11.68
C ALA A 146 0.53 -37.57 13.02
N LEU A 147 0.85 -36.80 14.07
CA LEU A 147 1.02 -37.33 15.43
C LEU A 147 -0.28 -37.96 15.96
N ILE A 148 -1.43 -37.32 15.72
CA ILE A 148 -2.74 -37.88 16.09
C ILE A 148 -2.94 -39.22 15.38
N THR A 149 -2.75 -39.29 14.06
CA THR A 149 -2.91 -40.53 13.29
C THR A 149 -2.03 -41.66 13.84
N ALA A 150 -0.76 -41.39 14.12
CA ALA A 150 0.15 -42.38 14.69
C ALA A 150 -0.29 -42.83 16.10
N THR A 151 -0.70 -41.89 16.95
CA THR A 151 -1.15 -42.18 18.32
C THR A 151 -2.44 -43.00 18.33
N THR A 152 -3.39 -42.68 17.45
CA THR A 152 -4.61 -43.46 17.24
C THR A 152 -4.29 -44.91 16.83
N ALA A 153 -3.39 -45.11 15.86
CA ALA A 153 -2.98 -46.45 15.44
C ALA A 153 -2.33 -47.25 16.58
N ASN A 154 -1.50 -46.60 17.40
CA ASN A 154 -0.87 -47.24 18.56
C ASN A 154 -1.89 -47.60 19.66
N LEU A 155 -2.88 -46.73 19.91
CA LEU A 155 -3.97 -47.03 20.83
C LEU A 155 -4.79 -48.22 20.35
N THR A 156 -5.13 -48.31 19.06
CA THR A 156 -5.81 -49.48 18.49
C THR A 156 -5.04 -50.77 18.72
N LYS A 157 -3.71 -50.77 18.48
CA LYS A 157 -2.85 -51.93 18.73
C LYS A 157 -2.80 -52.30 20.21
N ALA A 158 -2.66 -51.32 21.11
CA ALA A 158 -2.63 -51.55 22.56
C ALA A 158 -3.94 -52.15 23.08
N THR A 159 -5.09 -51.67 22.59
CA THR A 159 -6.41 -52.22 22.93
C THR A 159 -6.58 -53.66 22.45
N ALA A 160 -6.12 -53.97 21.23
CA ALA A 160 -6.17 -55.35 20.71
C ALA A 160 -5.29 -56.31 21.52
N ASP A 161 -4.06 -55.89 21.87
CA ASP A 161 -3.14 -56.66 22.70
C ASP A 161 -3.69 -56.90 24.11
N GLN A 162 -4.31 -55.88 24.72
CA GLN A 162 -4.95 -56.00 26.04
C GLN A 162 -6.07 -57.04 26.02
N LYS A 163 -6.91 -57.06 24.98
CA LYS A 163 -7.98 -58.05 24.84
C LYS A 163 -7.44 -59.48 24.76
N LEU A 164 -6.39 -59.70 23.96
CA LEU A 164 -5.75 -61.02 23.81
C LEU A 164 -5.13 -61.49 25.13
N LYS A 165 -4.40 -60.61 25.83
CA LYS A 165 -3.75 -60.95 27.10
C LYS A 165 -4.73 -61.18 28.24
N ALA A 166 -5.81 -60.39 28.30
CA ALA A 166 -6.90 -60.62 29.25
C ALA A 166 -7.54 -62.00 29.03
N GLN A 167 -7.83 -62.37 27.77
CA GLN A 167 -8.35 -63.69 27.44
C GLN A 167 -7.37 -64.81 27.83
N ALA A 168 -6.08 -64.65 27.53
CA ALA A 168 -5.05 -65.62 27.91
C ALA A 168 -4.97 -65.81 29.44
N ALA A 169 -5.05 -64.72 30.21
CA ALA A 169 -5.08 -64.78 31.67
C ALA A 169 -6.30 -65.57 32.19
N THR A 170 -7.49 -65.29 31.66
CA THR A 170 -8.71 -66.05 32.01
C THR A 170 -8.56 -67.54 31.69
N THR A 171 -8.09 -67.88 30.48
CA THR A 171 -7.90 -69.26 30.06
C THR A 171 -6.89 -70.00 30.93
N GLN A 172 -5.74 -69.40 31.22
CA GLN A 172 -4.71 -70.04 32.04
C GLN A 172 -5.12 -70.18 33.51
N ARG A 173 -5.89 -69.23 34.04
CA ARG A 173 -6.45 -69.36 35.39
C ARG A 173 -7.47 -70.50 35.46
N ALA A 174 -8.31 -70.67 34.43
CA ALA A 174 -9.23 -71.80 34.34
C ALA A 174 -8.48 -73.15 34.28
N ALA A 175 -7.39 -73.22 33.49
CA ALA A 175 -6.55 -74.42 33.42
C ALA A 175 -5.89 -74.75 34.77
N ALA A 176 -5.35 -73.75 35.48
CA ALA A 176 -4.77 -73.94 36.81
C ALA A 176 -5.79 -74.49 37.82
N ASN A 177 -7.02 -73.96 37.80
CA ASN A 177 -8.11 -74.44 38.65
C ASN A 177 -8.49 -75.89 38.29
N ALA A 178 -8.56 -76.23 37.00
CA ALA A 178 -8.84 -77.59 36.55
C ALA A 178 -7.76 -78.59 37.01
N SER A 179 -6.47 -78.23 36.89
CA SER A 179 -5.36 -79.04 37.40
C SER A 179 -5.46 -79.24 38.91
N LYS A 180 -5.84 -78.21 39.66
CA LYS A 180 -6.04 -78.31 41.12
C LYS A 180 -7.16 -79.28 41.46
N SER A 181 -8.32 -79.16 40.80
CA SER A 181 -9.43 -80.10 40.98
C SER A 181 -9.06 -81.54 40.57
N ALA A 182 -8.23 -81.71 39.54
CA ALA A 182 -7.73 -83.03 39.16
C ALA A 182 -6.83 -83.65 40.25
N LEU A 183 -5.93 -82.87 40.85
CA LEU A 183 -5.11 -83.33 41.99
C LEU A 183 -5.99 -83.72 43.19
N GLU A 184 -6.97 -82.88 43.54
CA GLU A 184 -7.94 -83.16 44.60
C GLU A 184 -8.71 -84.47 44.35
N ASN A 185 -9.10 -84.72 43.10
CA ASN A 185 -9.74 -85.98 42.70
C ASN A 185 -8.81 -87.19 42.84
N VAL A 186 -7.53 -87.10 42.43
CA VAL A 186 -6.55 -88.18 42.61
C VAL A 186 -6.37 -88.50 44.10
N ILE A 187 -6.27 -87.48 44.95
CA ILE A 187 -6.18 -87.65 46.41
C ILE A 187 -7.44 -88.35 46.95
N ALA A 188 -8.62 -87.86 46.58
CA ALA A 188 -9.88 -88.37 47.10
C ALA A 188 -10.18 -89.81 46.64
N GLN A 189 -9.96 -90.10 45.35
CA GLN A 189 -10.36 -91.37 44.74
C GLN A 189 -9.27 -92.45 44.75
N LYS A 190 -7.99 -92.07 44.83
CA LYS A 190 -6.88 -93.04 44.84
C LYS A 190 -6.14 -93.07 46.17
N GLN A 191 -5.71 -91.91 46.69
CA GLN A 191 -4.89 -91.86 47.91
C GLN A 191 -5.63 -92.33 49.15
N LYS A 192 -6.78 -91.74 49.46
CA LYS A 192 -7.55 -92.08 50.67
C LYS A 192 -7.95 -93.57 50.68
N PRO A 193 -8.47 -94.15 49.58
CA PRO A 193 -8.76 -95.58 49.54
C PRO A 193 -7.52 -96.47 49.68
N ALA A 194 -6.41 -96.12 49.04
CA ALA A 194 -5.17 -96.90 49.15
C ALA A 194 -4.58 -96.88 50.57
N GLN A 195 -4.68 -95.75 51.29
CA GLN A 195 -4.29 -95.66 52.71
C GLN A 195 -5.19 -96.53 53.59
N ALA A 196 -6.51 -96.49 53.38
CA ALA A 196 -7.46 -97.31 54.13
C ALA A 196 -7.20 -98.82 53.90
N ALA A 197 -6.92 -99.22 52.65
CA ALA A 197 -6.58 -100.60 52.31
C ALA A 197 -5.26 -101.05 52.94
N GLN A 198 -4.23 -100.18 52.94
CA GLN A 198 -2.95 -100.47 53.61
C GLN A 198 -3.13 -100.65 55.12
N ALA A 199 -3.92 -99.78 55.76
CA ALA A 199 -4.22 -99.89 57.19
C ALA A 199 -4.99 -101.18 57.53
N ALA A 200 -5.97 -101.56 56.71
CA ALA A 200 -6.72 -102.81 56.87
C ALA A 200 -5.83 -104.05 56.69
N ALA A 201 -4.92 -104.04 55.70
CA ALA A 201 -3.96 -105.12 55.46
C ALA A 201 -2.93 -105.29 56.58
N ALA A 202 -2.74 -104.30 57.47
CA ALA A 202 -1.85 -104.43 58.62
C ALA A 202 -2.48 -105.12 59.84
N ALA A 203 -3.80 -105.41 59.84
CA ALA A 203 -4.56 -105.76 61.04
C ALA A 203 -4.84 -107.26 61.29
N THR A 204 -4.38 -108.23 60.47
CA THR A 204 -4.77 -109.66 60.60
C THR A 204 -3.65 -110.68 60.29
N THR A 205 -3.52 -111.76 61.05
CA THR A 205 -2.34 -112.66 61.06
C THR A 205 -2.37 -113.86 60.08
N THR A 206 -1.37 -113.91 59.18
CA THR A 206 -0.63 -115.10 58.63
C THR A 206 -0.59 -115.26 57.09
N GLU A 207 -1.58 -114.86 56.29
CA GLU A 207 -1.47 -114.78 54.80
C GLU A 207 -0.93 -113.41 54.29
N LEU A 208 -0.42 -112.59 55.22
CA LEU A 208 -0.40 -111.13 55.17
C LEU A 208 0.81 -110.48 54.48
N ALA A 209 1.96 -111.16 54.38
CA ALA A 209 3.20 -110.51 53.96
C ALA A 209 3.18 -110.04 52.48
N ALA A 210 2.60 -110.85 51.60
CA ALA A 210 2.45 -110.51 50.19
C ALA A 210 1.42 -109.39 49.96
N ALA A 211 0.29 -109.42 50.68
CA ALA A 211 -0.72 -108.37 50.62
C ALA A 211 -0.23 -107.03 51.17
N ALA A 212 0.53 -107.05 52.28
CA ALA A 212 1.17 -105.86 52.84
C ALA A 212 2.21 -105.28 51.86
N THR A 213 3.01 -106.14 51.21
CA THR A 213 3.99 -105.72 50.18
C THR A 213 3.30 -105.10 48.96
N ALA A 214 2.22 -105.71 48.47
CA ALA A 214 1.43 -105.18 47.36
C ALA A 214 0.75 -103.85 47.71
N GLY A 215 0.17 -103.72 48.91
CA GLY A 215 -0.42 -102.46 49.39
C GLY A 215 0.62 -101.34 49.50
N ALA A 216 1.83 -101.64 49.97
CA ALA A 216 2.93 -100.69 49.98
C ALA A 216 3.35 -100.25 48.57
N ALA A 217 3.40 -101.17 47.61
CA ALA A 217 3.70 -100.86 46.21
C ALA A 217 2.62 -99.97 45.56
N VAL A 218 1.34 -100.25 45.80
CA VAL A 218 0.22 -99.41 45.33
C VAL A 218 0.28 -98.01 45.94
N MET A 219 0.55 -97.90 47.24
CA MET A 219 0.73 -96.60 47.89
C MET A 219 1.92 -95.82 47.35
N ALA A 220 3.04 -96.49 47.05
CA ALA A 220 4.18 -95.85 46.41
C ALA A 220 3.83 -95.31 45.02
N GLN A 221 3.07 -96.08 44.22
CA GLN A 221 2.59 -95.64 42.91
C GLN A 221 1.63 -94.45 43.00
N VAL A 222 0.65 -94.51 43.92
CA VAL A 222 -0.30 -93.40 44.13
C VAL A 222 0.41 -92.13 44.61
N ASN A 223 1.41 -92.25 45.47
CA ASN A 223 2.22 -91.11 45.89
C ASN A 223 3.05 -90.51 44.74
N ALA A 224 3.55 -91.35 43.82
CA ALA A 224 4.22 -90.87 42.60
C ALA A 224 3.23 -90.12 41.68
N GLU A 225 2.02 -90.64 41.48
CA GLU A 225 0.97 -89.96 40.70
C GLU A 225 0.57 -88.61 41.30
N ILE A 226 0.42 -88.52 42.62
CA ILE A 226 0.14 -87.27 43.34
C ILE A 226 1.29 -86.28 43.16
N THR A 227 2.53 -86.75 43.27
CA THR A 227 3.71 -85.91 43.08
C THR A 227 3.73 -85.31 41.67
N GLU A 228 3.42 -86.11 40.65
CA GLU A 228 3.38 -85.63 39.27
C GLU A 228 2.18 -84.69 39.02
N ALA A 229 1.01 -84.99 39.57
CA ALA A 229 -0.15 -84.11 39.53
C ALA A 229 0.12 -82.76 40.25
N ALA A 230 0.86 -82.78 41.35
CA ALA A 230 1.26 -81.57 42.07
C ALA A 230 2.23 -80.71 41.24
N LYS A 231 3.16 -81.31 40.48
CA LYS A 231 4.00 -80.56 39.53
C LYS A 231 3.17 -79.89 38.44
N ALA A 232 2.16 -80.58 37.91
CA ALA A 232 1.25 -80.00 36.91
C ALA A 232 0.47 -78.79 37.46
N VAL A 233 0.00 -78.86 38.71
CA VAL A 233 -0.65 -77.72 39.39
C VAL A 233 0.31 -76.53 39.52
N ALA A 234 1.54 -76.78 39.98
CA ALA A 234 2.54 -75.72 40.14
C ALA A 234 2.88 -75.04 38.80
N ALA A 235 3.05 -75.83 37.73
CA ALA A 235 3.30 -75.32 36.39
C ALA A 235 2.13 -74.48 35.86
N ALA A 236 0.89 -74.94 36.04
CA ALA A 236 -0.31 -74.23 35.60
C ALA A 236 -0.52 -72.91 36.37
N ASP A 237 -0.27 -72.89 37.69
CA ASP A 237 -0.36 -71.66 38.49
C ASP A 237 0.73 -70.64 38.09
N ALA A 238 1.95 -71.09 37.83
CA ALA A 238 3.02 -70.23 37.34
C ALA A 238 2.67 -69.60 35.97
N ALA A 239 2.08 -70.39 35.06
CA ALA A 239 1.61 -69.92 33.77
C ALA A 239 0.46 -68.90 33.91
N ALA A 240 -0.49 -69.15 34.83
CA ALA A 240 -1.58 -68.22 35.12
C ALA A 240 -1.07 -66.88 35.67
N LYS A 241 -0.16 -66.90 36.64
CA LYS A 241 0.48 -65.69 37.20
C LYS A 241 1.23 -64.88 36.15
N THR A 242 1.92 -65.56 35.23
CA THR A 242 2.62 -64.91 34.12
C THR A 242 1.63 -64.23 33.18
N ALA A 243 0.53 -64.89 32.82
CA ALA A 243 -0.50 -64.34 31.94
C ALA A 243 -1.23 -63.15 32.58
N GLU A 244 -1.54 -63.21 33.88
CA GLU A 244 -2.15 -62.11 34.63
C GLU A 244 -1.23 -60.88 34.70
N THR A 245 0.07 -61.08 34.94
CA THR A 245 1.07 -60.01 34.92
C THR A 245 1.13 -59.33 33.55
N ALA A 246 1.07 -60.13 32.47
CA ALA A 246 1.02 -59.62 31.11
C ALA A 246 -0.27 -58.81 30.84
N ALA A 247 -1.42 -59.26 31.34
CA ALA A 247 -2.69 -58.54 31.22
C ALA A 247 -2.70 -57.19 31.98
N THR A 248 -2.14 -57.16 33.19
CA THR A 248 -1.97 -55.91 33.96
C THR A 248 -1.06 -54.93 33.23
N THR A 249 0.06 -55.42 32.67
CA THR A 249 0.99 -54.59 31.87
C THR A 249 0.31 -54.02 30.62
N ALA A 250 -0.47 -54.83 29.91
CA ALA A 250 -1.21 -54.38 28.73
C ALA A 250 -2.29 -53.34 29.08
N THR A 251 -2.96 -53.50 30.22
CA THR A 251 -3.94 -52.53 30.73
C THR A 251 -3.28 -51.18 31.02
N ALA A 252 -2.13 -51.17 31.70
CA ALA A 252 -1.36 -49.96 31.94
C ALA A 252 -0.91 -49.28 30.62
N ASN A 253 -0.58 -50.07 29.59
CA ASN A 253 -0.22 -49.53 28.27
C ASN A 253 -1.41 -48.83 27.58
N VAL A 254 -2.61 -49.40 27.64
CA VAL A 254 -3.83 -48.76 27.12
C VAL A 254 -4.09 -47.42 27.82
N THR A 255 -3.94 -47.37 29.15
CA THR A 255 -4.07 -46.11 29.91
C THR A 255 -3.08 -45.05 29.43
N LYS A 256 -1.80 -45.42 29.28
CA LYS A 256 -0.76 -44.51 28.76
C LYS A 256 -1.08 -43.98 27.36
N MET A 257 -1.49 -44.86 26.44
CA MET A 257 -1.85 -44.48 25.07
C MET A 257 -3.10 -43.61 25.01
N THR A 258 -4.06 -43.83 25.92
CA THR A 258 -5.26 -42.98 26.05
C THR A 258 -4.88 -41.56 26.46
N THR A 259 -4.02 -41.40 27.48
CA THR A 259 -3.53 -40.08 27.90
C THR A 259 -2.77 -39.35 26.78
N ALA A 260 -1.93 -40.07 26.03
CA ALA A 260 -1.22 -39.52 24.88
C ALA A 260 -2.20 -39.04 23.78
N ALA A 261 -3.25 -39.82 23.49
CA ALA A 261 -4.27 -39.45 22.52
C ALA A 261 -5.04 -38.18 22.94
N THR A 262 -5.43 -38.08 24.21
CA THR A 262 -6.09 -36.88 24.75
C THR A 262 -5.19 -35.65 24.65
N THR A 263 -3.90 -35.78 24.99
CA THR A 263 -2.93 -34.68 24.89
C THR A 263 -2.77 -34.18 23.45
N ALA A 264 -2.67 -35.10 22.49
CA ALA A 264 -2.58 -34.76 21.07
C ALA A 264 -3.84 -34.05 20.56
N ALA A 265 -5.03 -34.47 21.03
CA ALA A 265 -6.31 -33.84 20.70
C ALA A 265 -6.42 -32.39 21.25
N THR A 266 -5.94 -32.13 22.47
CA THR A 266 -5.89 -30.76 23.01
C THR A 266 -4.89 -29.88 22.26
N LEU A 267 -3.75 -30.45 21.85
CA LEU A 267 -2.72 -29.72 21.12
C LEU A 267 -3.23 -29.25 19.75
N ILE A 268 -3.94 -30.09 18.98
CA ILE A 268 -4.46 -29.69 17.66
C ILE A 268 -5.48 -28.55 17.77
N GLU A 269 -6.32 -28.55 18.80
CA GLU A 269 -7.29 -27.47 19.04
C GLU A 269 -6.58 -26.15 19.33
N THR A 270 -5.50 -26.20 20.12
CA THR A 270 -4.63 -25.04 20.38
C THR A 270 -3.99 -24.53 19.09
N ARG A 271 -3.42 -25.41 18.26
CA ARG A 271 -2.80 -25.03 16.98
C ARG A 271 -3.79 -24.44 15.99
N LYS A 272 -5.04 -24.93 15.97
CA LYS A 272 -6.11 -24.34 15.16
C LYS A 272 -6.45 -22.92 15.59
N LYS A 273 -6.51 -22.65 16.90
CA LYS A 273 -6.70 -21.28 17.43
C LYS A 273 -5.52 -20.36 17.07
N GLU A 274 -4.28 -20.82 17.25
CA GLU A 274 -3.08 -20.07 16.85
C GLU A 274 -3.10 -19.72 15.35
N MET A 275 -3.48 -20.67 14.49
CA MET A 275 -3.63 -20.45 13.05
C MET A 275 -4.72 -19.40 12.74
N ALA A 276 -5.87 -19.48 13.40
CA ALA A 276 -6.95 -18.50 13.23
C ALA A 276 -6.53 -17.08 13.68
N THR A 277 -5.82 -16.96 14.80
CA THR A 277 -5.26 -15.69 15.28
C THR A 277 -4.24 -15.12 14.29
N ALA A 278 -3.34 -15.96 13.74
CA ALA A 278 -2.37 -15.52 12.74
C ALA A 278 -3.06 -15.05 11.44
N GLN A 279 -4.13 -15.73 11.02
CA GLN A 279 -4.95 -15.33 9.87
C GLN A 279 -5.66 -13.99 10.12
N ALA A 280 -6.25 -13.79 11.29
CA ALA A 280 -6.89 -12.53 11.68
C ALA A 280 -5.88 -11.37 11.77
N ALA A 281 -4.69 -11.60 12.33
CA ALA A 281 -3.61 -10.61 12.38
C ALA A 281 -3.15 -10.21 10.97
N MET A 282 -3.04 -11.16 10.03
CA MET A 282 -2.80 -10.88 8.62
C MET A 282 -3.89 -9.99 8.01
N ALA A 283 -5.16 -10.31 8.27
CA ALA A 283 -6.29 -9.55 7.76
C ALA A 283 -6.30 -8.11 8.32
N LYS A 284 -6.06 -7.95 9.63
CA LYS A 284 -6.05 -6.67 10.34
C LYS A 284 -4.90 -5.77 9.90
N LYS A 285 -3.65 -6.26 9.86
CA LYS A 285 -2.49 -5.51 9.37
C LYS A 285 -2.69 -5.02 7.94
N ALA A 286 -3.35 -5.82 7.11
CA ALA A 286 -3.65 -5.42 5.74
C ALA A 286 -4.72 -4.31 5.65
N VAL A 287 -5.59 -4.14 6.65
CA VAL A 287 -6.58 -3.05 6.73
C VAL A 287 -5.99 -1.80 7.38
N GLU A 288 -5.29 -1.92 8.51
CA GLU A 288 -4.68 -0.80 9.25
C GLU A 288 -3.66 -0.01 8.40
N LEU A 289 -3.04 -0.65 7.41
CA LEU A 289 -2.10 -0.01 6.47
C LEU A 289 -2.78 0.56 5.21
N GLN A 290 -4.03 0.17 4.94
CA GLN A 290 -4.80 0.63 3.78
C GLN A 290 -5.49 1.97 4.06
N THR A 291 -6.02 2.17 5.27
CA THR A 291 -6.79 3.37 5.64
C THR A 291 -5.98 4.68 5.57
N PRO A 292 -4.74 4.76 6.09
CA PRO A 292 -3.92 5.98 5.97
C PRO A 292 -3.53 6.28 4.52
N ALA A 293 -3.30 5.24 3.72
CA ALA A 293 -2.98 5.37 2.30
C ALA A 293 -4.20 5.78 1.44
N GLU A 294 -5.41 5.44 1.86
CA GLU A 294 -6.66 5.92 1.26
C GLU A 294 -6.96 7.38 1.61
N ALA A 295 -6.78 7.75 2.88
CA ALA A 295 -6.92 9.13 3.34
C ALA A 295 -5.98 10.08 2.57
N ASN A 296 -4.68 9.74 2.48
CA ASN A 296 -3.70 10.57 1.76
C ASN A 296 -4.00 10.70 0.25
N VAL A 297 -4.60 9.67 -0.36
CA VAL A 297 -5.01 9.73 -1.78
C VAL A 297 -6.27 10.55 -1.99
N SER A 298 -7.21 10.54 -1.05
CA SER A 298 -8.36 11.44 -1.11
C SER A 298 -7.92 12.91 -1.07
N THR A 299 -6.96 13.23 -0.19
CA THR A 299 -6.38 14.58 -0.09
C THR A 299 -5.63 14.97 -1.38
N MET A 300 -4.83 14.08 -1.95
CA MET A 300 -4.10 14.35 -3.20
C MET A 300 -4.99 14.41 -4.44
N LYS A 301 -6.03 13.56 -4.54
CA LYS A 301 -6.99 13.61 -5.65
C LYS A 301 -7.71 14.95 -5.69
N THR A 302 -8.05 15.48 -4.51
CA THR A 302 -8.57 16.84 -4.36
C THR A 302 -7.56 17.87 -4.86
N ALA A 303 -6.30 17.79 -4.43
CA ALA A 303 -5.24 18.72 -4.84
C ALA A 303 -4.95 18.68 -6.36
N VAL A 304 -4.91 17.50 -6.98
CA VAL A 304 -4.73 17.31 -8.43
C VAL A 304 -5.92 17.87 -9.20
N THR A 305 -7.16 17.58 -8.76
CA THR A 305 -8.36 18.12 -9.39
C THR A 305 -8.37 19.65 -9.37
N THR A 306 -8.04 20.25 -8.22
CA THR A 306 -7.91 21.72 -8.09
C THR A 306 -6.80 22.28 -9.00
N ALA A 307 -5.68 21.58 -9.15
CA ALA A 307 -4.60 21.99 -10.05
C ALA A 307 -5.02 21.92 -11.53
N THR A 308 -5.69 20.84 -11.94
CA THR A 308 -6.19 20.67 -13.31
C THR A 308 -7.26 21.69 -13.68
N SER A 309 -8.23 21.95 -12.79
CA SER A 309 -9.24 22.99 -13.03
C SER A 309 -8.62 24.39 -13.11
N ALA A 310 -7.62 24.67 -12.29
CA ALA A 310 -6.88 25.94 -12.39
C ALA A 310 -6.14 26.06 -13.73
N HIS A 311 -5.56 24.97 -14.25
CA HIS A 311 -4.91 24.95 -15.57
C HIS A 311 -5.88 25.26 -16.71
N ALA A 312 -7.03 24.59 -16.73
CA ALA A 312 -8.05 24.79 -17.77
C ALA A 312 -8.58 26.24 -17.78
N ASN A 313 -8.75 26.85 -16.61
CA ASN A 313 -9.17 28.25 -16.51
C ASN A 313 -8.09 29.21 -17.05
N VAL A 314 -6.81 28.94 -16.76
CA VAL A 314 -5.70 29.76 -17.27
C VAL A 314 -5.59 29.68 -18.80
N GLU A 315 -5.77 28.50 -19.40
CA GLU A 315 -5.75 28.34 -20.87
C GLU A 315 -6.92 29.06 -21.54
N LYS A 316 -8.12 28.99 -20.95
CA LYS A 316 -9.30 29.70 -21.44
C LYS A 316 -9.11 31.21 -21.37
N ASP A 317 -8.59 31.72 -20.25
CA ASP A 317 -8.30 33.14 -20.08
C ASP A 317 -7.18 33.63 -21.01
N HIS A 318 -6.15 32.81 -21.24
CA HIS A 318 -5.09 33.11 -22.19
C HIS A 318 -5.64 33.21 -23.62
N THR A 319 -6.48 32.26 -24.02
CA THR A 319 -7.12 32.23 -25.34
C THR A 319 -8.00 33.46 -25.55
N ALA A 320 -8.86 33.81 -24.58
CA ALA A 320 -9.71 34.99 -24.63
C ALA A 320 -8.88 36.29 -24.72
N ARG A 321 -7.75 36.35 -24.01
CA ARG A 321 -6.83 37.51 -24.06
C ARG A 321 -6.09 37.62 -25.39
N MET A 322 -5.68 36.52 -25.99
CA MET A 322 -5.06 36.55 -27.32
C MET A 322 -6.05 37.06 -28.37
N GLN A 323 -7.32 36.70 -28.25
CA GLN A 323 -8.39 37.25 -29.10
C GLN A 323 -8.59 38.74 -28.87
N GLN A 324 -8.68 39.20 -27.61
CA GLN A 324 -8.79 40.62 -27.30
C GLN A 324 -7.57 41.42 -27.80
N LEU A 325 -6.35 40.95 -27.55
CA LEU A 325 -5.13 41.62 -28.00
C LEU A 325 -5.08 41.72 -29.53
N THR A 326 -5.46 40.65 -30.23
CA THR A 326 -5.55 40.66 -31.70
C THR A 326 -6.55 41.70 -32.19
N ALA A 327 -7.72 41.80 -31.53
CA ALA A 327 -8.72 42.82 -31.87
C ALA A 327 -8.21 44.25 -31.61
N THR A 328 -7.55 44.48 -30.47
CA THR A 328 -6.97 45.80 -30.14
C THR A 328 -5.86 46.21 -31.10
N ILE A 329 -4.98 45.28 -31.48
CA ILE A 329 -3.92 45.56 -32.47
C ILE A 329 -4.54 45.94 -33.82
N ALA A 330 -5.59 45.22 -34.25
CA ALA A 330 -6.30 45.56 -35.48
C ALA A 330 -6.96 46.95 -35.42
N GLU A 331 -7.58 47.31 -34.29
CA GLU A 331 -8.17 48.63 -34.05
C GLU A 331 -7.12 49.75 -34.10
N GLN A 332 -5.98 49.54 -33.42
CA GLN A 332 -4.87 50.48 -33.40
C GLN A 332 -4.24 50.66 -34.78
N GLY A 333 -4.12 49.57 -35.56
CA GLY A 333 -3.66 49.64 -36.95
C GLY A 333 -4.55 50.55 -37.81
N LYS A 334 -5.87 50.38 -37.73
CA LYS A 334 -6.83 51.25 -38.45
C LYS A 334 -6.75 52.71 -38.03
N LEU A 335 -6.62 52.96 -36.72
CA LEU A 335 -6.49 54.31 -36.20
C LEU A 335 -5.19 54.97 -36.68
N ALA A 336 -4.07 54.23 -36.68
CA ALA A 336 -2.78 54.71 -37.18
C ALA A 336 -2.82 55.03 -38.68
N GLU A 337 -3.45 54.19 -39.49
CA GLU A 337 -3.67 54.46 -40.92
C GLU A 337 -4.48 55.75 -41.12
N THR A 338 -5.58 55.91 -40.36
CA THR A 338 -6.44 57.10 -40.42
C THR A 338 -5.66 58.37 -40.07
N LYS A 339 -4.88 58.34 -38.98
CA LYS A 339 -4.07 59.47 -38.55
C LYS A 339 -2.92 59.79 -39.51
N THR A 340 -2.34 58.78 -40.14
CA THR A 340 -1.32 58.97 -41.18
C THR A 340 -1.92 59.66 -42.41
N ALA A 341 -3.13 59.25 -42.81
CA ALA A 341 -3.85 59.89 -43.91
C ALA A 341 -4.21 61.35 -43.59
N GLU A 342 -4.72 61.63 -42.39
CA GLU A 342 -5.02 62.99 -41.91
C GLU A 342 -3.76 63.88 -41.88
N ALA A 343 -2.66 63.37 -41.32
CA ALA A 343 -1.39 64.11 -41.25
C ALA A 343 -0.83 64.41 -42.66
N THR A 344 -0.92 63.46 -43.58
CA THR A 344 -0.51 63.64 -44.99
C THR A 344 -1.35 64.73 -45.66
N LYS A 345 -2.67 64.74 -45.40
CA LYS A 345 -3.57 65.80 -45.90
C LYS A 345 -3.18 67.17 -45.36
N LEU A 346 -2.94 67.26 -44.05
CA LEU A 346 -2.55 68.50 -43.39
C LEU A 346 -1.20 69.04 -43.92
N ALA A 347 -0.22 68.16 -44.12
CA ALA A 347 1.08 68.52 -44.69
C ALA A 347 0.94 69.08 -46.12
N ASN A 348 0.08 68.47 -46.94
CA ASN A 348 -0.21 68.96 -48.28
C ASN A 348 -0.94 70.32 -48.28
N GLU A 349 -1.85 70.56 -47.33
CA GLU A 349 -2.50 71.86 -47.15
C GLU A 349 -1.51 72.93 -46.68
N LEU A 350 -0.62 72.59 -45.74
CA LEU A 350 0.42 73.49 -45.26
C LEU A 350 1.36 73.92 -46.40
N ALA A 351 1.84 72.97 -47.22
CA ALA A 351 2.69 73.27 -48.36
C ALA A 351 2.01 74.22 -49.38
N LYS A 352 0.69 74.11 -49.56
CA LYS A 352 -0.08 75.04 -50.40
C LYS A 352 -0.14 76.44 -49.81
N GLU A 353 -0.38 76.55 -48.51
CA GLU A 353 -0.42 77.85 -47.84
C GLU A 353 0.96 78.50 -47.74
N GLU A 354 2.02 77.73 -47.56
CA GLU A 354 3.41 78.23 -47.66
C GLU A 354 3.69 78.83 -49.04
N ALA A 355 3.34 78.13 -50.11
CA ALA A 355 3.47 78.65 -51.47
C ALA A 355 2.67 79.94 -51.69
N ARG A 356 1.44 80.00 -51.14
CA ARG A 356 0.58 81.20 -51.22
C ARG A 356 1.16 82.37 -50.43
N ILE A 357 1.74 82.12 -49.26
CA ILE A 357 2.42 83.13 -48.45
C ILE A 357 3.64 83.69 -49.21
N ASP A 358 4.43 82.84 -49.87
CA ASP A 358 5.59 83.31 -50.63
C ASP A 358 5.19 84.12 -51.87
N GLU A 359 4.09 83.76 -52.52
CA GLU A 359 3.50 84.57 -53.59
C GLU A 359 3.00 85.92 -53.09
N LEU A 360 2.35 85.96 -51.92
CA LEU A 360 1.93 87.20 -51.27
C LEU A 360 3.12 88.06 -50.86
N LYS A 361 4.19 87.49 -50.31
CA LYS A 361 5.44 88.21 -49.99
C LYS A 361 6.08 88.80 -51.25
N SER A 362 6.16 88.02 -52.33
CA SER A 362 6.66 88.49 -53.62
C SER A 362 5.84 89.67 -54.15
N THR A 363 4.51 89.59 -54.03
CA THR A 363 3.59 90.67 -54.41
C THR A 363 3.77 91.90 -53.53
N TYR A 364 3.93 91.72 -52.21
CA TYR A 364 4.20 92.79 -51.27
C TYR A 364 5.50 93.54 -51.58
N GLU A 365 6.61 92.82 -51.82
CA GLU A 365 7.89 93.46 -52.14
C GLU A 365 7.84 94.23 -53.48
N LYS A 366 7.09 93.74 -54.48
CA LYS A 366 6.82 94.48 -55.73
C LYS A 366 6.04 95.78 -55.48
N LEU A 367 4.98 95.73 -54.67
CA LEU A 367 4.18 96.90 -54.34
C LEU A 367 4.97 97.91 -53.50
N LYS A 368 5.81 97.43 -52.58
CA LYS A 368 6.69 98.24 -51.74
C LYS A 368 7.80 98.93 -52.54
N THR A 369 8.38 98.26 -53.55
CA THR A 369 9.32 98.90 -54.48
C THR A 369 8.63 99.95 -55.36
N ALA A 370 7.38 99.70 -55.78
CA ALA A 370 6.59 100.70 -56.50
C ALA A 370 6.20 101.92 -55.64
N ALA A 371 6.12 101.78 -54.32
CA ALA A 371 5.77 102.85 -53.38
C ALA A 371 6.97 103.73 -52.95
N ASN A 372 8.22 103.25 -53.06
CA ASN A 372 9.41 103.91 -52.53
C ASN A 372 10.36 104.51 -53.60
N GLY A 373 9.88 104.76 -54.82
CA GLY A 373 10.63 105.45 -55.89
C GLY A 373 9.81 106.53 -56.61
N GLU A 374 10.32 107.76 -56.61
CA GLU A 374 9.77 108.99 -57.22
C GLU A 374 9.80 109.00 -58.79
N PRO A 375 9.08 109.93 -59.45
CA PRO A 375 8.68 109.84 -60.86
C PRO A 375 9.74 110.34 -61.84
N THR A 376 9.87 109.69 -63.00
CA THR A 376 10.60 110.24 -64.15
C THR A 376 9.72 110.36 -65.39
N LYS A 377 9.20 111.58 -65.53
CA LYS A 377 9.16 112.44 -66.73
C LYS A 377 8.90 111.79 -68.09
N THR A 378 7.73 112.13 -68.63
CA THR A 378 7.49 112.42 -70.04
C THR A 378 8.66 113.20 -70.67
N ALA A 379 9.12 112.73 -71.84
CA ALA A 379 9.75 113.58 -72.84
C ALA A 379 9.22 113.16 -74.23
N LEU A 380 8.34 114.02 -74.76
CA LEU A 380 7.91 114.06 -76.15
C LEU A 380 9.07 114.37 -77.09
N ALA A 381 9.02 113.77 -78.30
CA ALA A 381 9.17 114.41 -79.62
C ALA A 381 10.02 113.57 -80.62
N LYS A 382 9.38 112.83 -81.52
CA LYS A 382 9.04 113.27 -82.89
C LYS A 382 8.11 112.27 -83.57
#